data_AF-A0A016QN54-F1
#
_entry.id   AF-A0A016QN54-F1
#
_cell.length_a   1.000
_cell.length_b   1.000
_cell.length_c   1.000
_cell.angle_alpha   90.00
_cell.angle_beta   90.00
_cell.angle_gamma   90.00
#
_symmetry.space_group_name_H-M   'P 1'
#
loop_
_entity.id
_entity.type
_entity.pdbx_description
1 polymer ?
#
loop_
_entity_poly.entity_id
_entity_poly.type
_entity_poly.pdbx_seq_one_letter_code
_entity_poly.pdbx_strand_id
1 'polypeptide(L)'
;MLGIAGLGIAAGTVRAVLLEGAGGWSWLLSAVWLLLPVAVIAAFCLGLSRRSPVAALGGGVATALVAALYTFELLHPKYNGDANIGLGLYLTFGWLFPLGPAALLGSLVGAGVERLRGGPPTPAAPADAPPLPPLRPWLWPLLVPGVVSLAVSLRPLFPLWRQEQLGAQEAFGLLLSFGMTALGVLAVSLSPALMALPLLRSRAARDGVLRPRLAAFRGLCLGLAVTLGLFGFGQGLLRAVPLGIFLLLCAAFPFLGYAVGRHPKG
;
A
#
# COMPACT_ATOMS: atom_id res chain seq x y z
N MET A 1 -14.30 -10.19 4.85
CA MET A 1 -12.83 -10.00 4.79
C MET A 1 -12.17 -10.12 6.15
N LEU A 2 -12.36 -9.16 7.05
CA LEU A 2 -11.65 -9.12 8.34
C LEU A 2 -11.89 -10.36 9.21
N GLY A 3 -13.10 -10.92 9.22
CA GLY A 3 -13.39 -12.16 9.94
C GLY A 3 -12.59 -13.37 9.45
N ILE A 4 -12.53 -13.60 8.12
CA ILE A 4 -11.79 -14.72 7.52
C ILE A 4 -10.27 -14.53 7.70
N ALA A 5 -9.76 -13.31 7.50
CA ALA A 5 -8.35 -13.01 7.77
C ALA A 5 -8.02 -13.18 9.26
N GLY A 6 -8.92 -12.75 10.15
CA GLY A 6 -8.82 -12.93 11.59
C GLY A 6 -8.80 -14.41 12.01
N LEU A 7 -9.55 -15.28 11.33
CA LEU A 7 -9.50 -16.73 11.57
C LEU A 7 -8.13 -17.32 11.22
N GLY A 8 -7.51 -16.89 10.11
CA GLY A 8 -6.16 -17.33 9.75
C GLY A 8 -5.10 -16.87 10.77
N ILE A 9 -5.22 -15.63 11.24
CA ILE A 9 -4.37 -15.08 12.29
C ILE A 9 -4.57 -15.83 13.61
N ALA A 10 -5.81 -16.08 14.01
CA ALA A 10 -6.12 -16.83 15.23
C ALA A 10 -5.57 -18.27 15.16
N ALA A 11 -5.82 -18.97 14.05
CA ALA A 11 -5.31 -20.32 13.84
C ALA A 11 -3.77 -20.36 13.82
N GLY A 12 -3.12 -19.38 13.18
CA GLY A 12 -1.66 -19.26 13.16
C GLY A 12 -1.08 -18.97 14.55
N THR A 13 -1.77 -18.15 15.33
CA THR A 13 -1.34 -17.81 16.71
C THR A 13 -1.51 -19.00 17.64
N VAL A 14 -2.63 -19.72 17.58
CA VAL A 14 -2.82 -20.97 18.34
C VAL A 14 -1.76 -21.99 17.97
N ARG A 15 -1.46 -22.16 16.68
CA ARG A 15 -0.39 -23.05 16.22
C ARG A 15 0.97 -22.63 16.77
N ALA A 16 1.32 -21.35 16.72
CA ALA A 16 2.57 -20.84 17.25
C ALA A 16 2.69 -21.09 18.76
N VAL A 17 1.63 -20.82 19.54
CA VAL A 17 1.58 -21.07 20.98
C VAL A 17 1.74 -22.57 21.32
N LEU A 18 1.12 -23.46 20.55
CA LEU A 18 1.25 -24.90 20.73
C LEU A 18 2.66 -25.42 20.44
N LEU A 19 3.40 -24.76 19.54
CA LEU A 19 4.75 -25.16 19.14
C LEU A 19 5.87 -24.51 19.98
N GLU A 20 5.68 -23.28 20.47
CA GLU A 20 6.70 -22.51 21.20
C GLU A 20 6.40 -22.30 22.70
N GLY A 21 5.21 -22.67 23.19
CA GLY A 21 4.81 -22.51 24.58
C GLY A 21 4.33 -21.09 24.96
N ALA A 22 4.38 -20.76 26.26
CA ALA A 22 3.78 -19.53 26.82
C ALA A 22 4.36 -18.21 26.27
N GLY A 23 5.54 -18.24 25.65
CA GLY A 23 6.11 -17.11 24.92
C GLY A 23 5.25 -16.66 23.73
N GLY A 24 4.32 -17.50 23.26
CA GLY A 24 3.47 -17.20 22.12
C GLY A 24 2.35 -16.18 22.37
N TRP A 25 2.03 -15.85 23.62
CA TRP A 25 0.97 -14.89 23.95
C TRP A 25 1.29 -13.45 23.52
N SER A 26 2.57 -13.07 23.42
CA SER A 26 2.96 -11.77 22.86
C SER A 26 2.58 -11.63 21.38
N TRP A 27 2.35 -12.74 20.66
CA TRP A 27 1.89 -12.70 19.27
C TRP A 27 0.44 -12.24 19.13
N LEU A 28 -0.41 -12.37 20.16
CA LEU A 28 -1.81 -11.93 20.08
C LEU A 28 -1.96 -10.42 19.90
N LEU A 29 -1.11 -9.63 20.57
CA LEU A 29 -1.07 -8.17 20.41
C LEU A 29 -0.48 -7.77 19.05
N SER A 30 0.53 -8.50 18.58
CA SER A 30 1.16 -8.30 17.27
C SER A 30 0.25 -8.74 16.11
N ALA A 31 -0.59 -9.74 16.34
CA ALA A 31 -1.52 -10.36 15.40
C ALA A 31 -2.62 -9.38 14.95
N VAL A 32 -3.04 -8.45 15.80
CA VAL A 32 -4.00 -7.40 15.42
C VAL A 32 -3.42 -6.52 14.30
N TRP A 33 -2.11 -6.25 14.33
CA TRP A 33 -1.46 -5.45 13.30
C TRP A 33 -1.42 -6.15 11.94
N LEU A 34 -1.46 -7.49 11.90
CA LEU A 34 -1.54 -8.26 10.65
C LEU A 34 -2.85 -8.01 9.88
N LEU A 35 -3.87 -7.41 10.50
CA LEU A 35 -5.09 -6.98 9.81
C LEU A 35 -4.92 -5.65 9.07
N LEU A 36 -3.87 -4.87 9.35
CA LEU A 36 -3.67 -3.54 8.76
C LEU A 36 -3.60 -3.60 7.21
N PRO A 37 -2.84 -4.52 6.59
CA PRO A 37 -2.86 -4.68 5.14
C PRO A 37 -4.24 -5.07 4.58
N VAL A 38 -4.98 -5.89 5.33
CA VAL A 38 -6.34 -6.34 4.97
C VAL A 38 -7.34 -5.18 5.05
N ALA A 39 -7.21 -4.30 6.04
CA ALA A 39 -8.05 -3.11 6.20
C ALA A 39 -7.90 -2.14 5.03
N VAL A 40 -6.67 -1.96 4.54
CA VAL A 40 -6.37 -1.16 3.34
C VAL A 40 -7.12 -1.71 2.12
N ILE A 41 -7.06 -3.02 1.88
CA ILE A 41 -7.79 -3.63 0.76
C ILE A 41 -9.31 -3.63 0.99
N ALA A 42 -9.77 -3.80 2.23
CA ALA A 42 -11.18 -3.71 2.55
C ALA A 42 -11.75 -2.32 2.22
N ALA A 43 -11.00 -1.25 2.53
CA ALA A 43 -11.37 0.11 2.13
C ALA A 43 -11.44 0.28 0.60
N PHE A 44 -10.50 -0.33 -0.13
CA PHE A 44 -10.54 -0.37 -1.60
C PHE A 44 -11.79 -1.11 -2.12
N CYS A 45 -12.08 -2.30 -1.61
CA CYS A 45 -13.26 -3.08 -1.98
C CYS A 45 -14.58 -2.36 -1.63
N LEU A 46 -14.64 -1.63 -0.52
CA LEU A 46 -15.79 -0.76 -0.18
C LEU A 46 -15.95 0.41 -1.16
N GLY A 47 -14.85 0.92 -1.71
CA GLY A 47 -14.89 1.90 -2.80
C GLY A 47 -15.40 1.29 -4.10
N LEU A 48 -14.92 0.08 -4.43
CA LEU A 48 -15.30 -0.67 -5.62
C LEU A 48 -16.76 -1.13 -5.58
N SER A 49 -17.30 -1.47 -4.40
CA SER A 49 -18.66 -1.99 -4.24
C SER A 49 -19.74 -1.00 -4.67
N ARG A 50 -19.42 0.29 -4.67
CA ARG A 50 -20.29 1.36 -5.16
C ARG A 50 -20.46 1.36 -6.68
N ARG A 51 -19.58 0.67 -7.41
CA ARG A 51 -19.57 0.60 -8.89
C ARG A 51 -19.85 -0.80 -9.40
N SER A 52 -19.28 -1.81 -8.75
CA SER A 52 -19.54 -3.22 -9.03
C SER A 52 -19.48 -3.99 -7.72
N PRO A 53 -20.65 -4.35 -7.15
CA PRO A 53 -20.70 -5.10 -5.89
C PRO A 53 -20.12 -6.51 -6.06
N VAL A 54 -20.26 -7.11 -7.25
CA VAL A 54 -19.76 -8.46 -7.55
C VAL A 54 -18.23 -8.47 -7.68
N ALA A 55 -17.63 -7.47 -8.35
CA ALA A 55 -16.18 -7.33 -8.38
C ALA A 55 -15.61 -7.06 -6.98
N ALA A 56 -16.26 -6.20 -6.19
CA ALA A 56 -15.85 -5.96 -4.81
C ALA A 56 -15.92 -7.21 -3.93
N LEU A 57 -16.97 -8.02 -4.08
CA LEU A 57 -17.11 -9.31 -3.40
C LEU A 57 -15.98 -10.26 -3.80
N GLY A 58 -15.74 -10.42 -5.11
CA GLY A 58 -14.70 -11.31 -5.63
C GLY A 58 -13.31 -10.92 -5.13
N GLY A 59 -12.97 -9.62 -5.22
CA GLY A 59 -11.71 -9.10 -4.68
C GLY A 59 -11.60 -9.29 -3.18
N GLY A 60 -12.67 -9.01 -2.43
CA GLY A 60 -12.69 -9.17 -0.99
C GLY A 60 -12.53 -10.61 -0.53
N VAL A 61 -13.18 -11.58 -1.19
CA VAL A 61 -13.04 -13.01 -0.87
C VAL A 61 -11.63 -13.50 -1.18
N ALA A 62 -11.10 -13.20 -2.37
CA ALA A 62 -9.75 -13.61 -2.76
C ALA A 62 -8.69 -13.04 -1.80
N THR A 63 -8.76 -11.76 -1.47
CA THR A 63 -7.86 -11.15 -0.48
C THR A 63 -8.01 -11.77 0.90
N ALA A 64 -9.23 -12.06 1.35
CA ALA A 64 -9.42 -12.65 2.67
C ALA A 64 -8.80 -14.04 2.79
N LEU A 65 -8.92 -14.86 1.74
CA LEU A 65 -8.32 -16.19 1.68
C LEU A 65 -6.80 -16.12 1.63
N VAL A 66 -6.24 -15.26 0.77
CA VAL A 66 -4.78 -15.08 0.68
C VAL A 66 -4.24 -14.50 1.99
N ALA A 67 -4.92 -13.54 2.61
CA ALA A 67 -4.53 -13.03 3.92
C ALA A 67 -4.53 -14.12 5.00
N ALA A 68 -5.58 -14.95 5.05
CA ALA A 68 -5.67 -16.03 6.03
C ALA A 68 -4.54 -17.05 5.86
N LEU A 69 -4.28 -17.50 4.63
CA LEU A 69 -3.20 -18.44 4.32
C LEU A 69 -1.82 -17.84 4.61
N TYR A 70 -1.58 -16.61 4.17
CA TYR A 70 -0.27 -15.97 4.30
C TYR A 70 0.05 -15.62 5.75
N THR A 71 -0.93 -15.15 6.52
CA THR A 71 -0.75 -14.88 7.97
C THR A 71 -0.60 -16.17 8.77
N PHE A 72 -1.33 -17.23 8.41
CA PHE A 72 -1.15 -18.55 9.01
C PHE A 72 0.30 -19.02 8.83
N GLU A 73 0.82 -19.01 7.60
CA GLU A 73 2.20 -19.42 7.29
C GLU A 73 3.25 -18.51 7.93
N LEU A 74 3.08 -17.19 7.88
CA LEU A 74 4.00 -16.23 8.50
C LEU A 74 4.15 -16.42 10.02
N LEU A 75 3.08 -16.86 10.69
CA LEU A 75 3.11 -17.13 12.13
C LEU A 75 3.74 -18.49 12.46
N HIS A 76 4.17 -19.28 11.49
CA HIS A 76 4.88 -20.53 11.76
C HIS A 76 6.29 -20.24 12.33
N PRO A 77 6.70 -20.87 13.45
CA PRO A 77 8.01 -20.69 14.08
C PRO A 77 9.20 -20.76 13.11
N LYS A 78 9.18 -21.78 12.23
CA LYS A 78 10.16 -21.99 11.16
C LYS A 78 10.45 -20.76 10.29
N TYR A 79 9.47 -19.89 10.04
CA TYR A 79 9.61 -18.72 9.16
C TYR A 79 9.84 -17.41 9.94
N ASN A 80 9.68 -17.42 11.26
CA ASN A 80 9.87 -16.25 12.14
C ASN A 80 11.19 -16.28 12.94
N GLY A 81 11.97 -17.36 12.86
CA GLY A 81 13.27 -17.48 13.54
C GLY A 81 14.30 -16.41 13.15
N ASP A 82 14.23 -15.91 11.91
CA ASP A 82 15.13 -14.87 11.40
C ASP A 82 14.51 -13.47 11.54
N ALA A 83 14.59 -12.92 12.74
CA ALA A 83 14.34 -11.51 13.07
C ALA A 83 12.97 -10.93 12.63
N ASN A 84 11.95 -11.76 12.42
CA ASN A 84 10.59 -11.36 12.02
C ASN A 84 10.51 -10.54 10.71
N ILE A 85 11.50 -10.69 9.83
CA ILE A 85 11.60 -9.90 8.58
C ILE A 85 10.36 -10.11 7.70
N GLY A 86 9.91 -11.36 7.54
CA GLY A 86 8.72 -11.68 6.73
C GLY A 86 7.46 -11.02 7.26
N LEU A 87 7.31 -10.94 8.58
CA LEU A 87 6.16 -10.34 9.25
C LEU A 87 6.19 -8.81 9.11
N GLY A 88 7.37 -8.18 9.24
CA GLY A 88 7.57 -6.76 8.96
C GLY A 88 7.30 -6.38 7.50
N LEU A 89 7.74 -7.21 6.55
CA LEU A 89 7.46 -7.02 5.12
C LEU A 89 5.96 -7.13 4.83
N TYR A 90 5.26 -8.09 5.44
CA TYR A 90 3.81 -8.21 5.29
C TYR A 90 3.07 -7.01 5.90
N LEU A 91 3.45 -6.52 7.08
CA LEU A 91 2.83 -5.35 7.68
C LEU A 91 2.99 -4.09 6.80
N THR A 92 4.16 -3.94 6.18
CA THR A 92 4.50 -2.74 5.38
C THR A 92 3.96 -2.83 3.96
N PHE A 93 4.06 -4.00 3.33
CA PHE A 93 3.83 -4.20 1.90
C PHE A 93 2.74 -5.23 1.59
N GLY A 94 2.15 -5.89 2.60
CA GLY A 94 1.14 -6.94 2.45
C GLY A 94 -0.01 -6.55 1.55
N TRP A 95 -0.45 -5.29 1.62
CA TRP A 95 -1.56 -4.76 0.83
C TRP A 95 -1.17 -4.63 -0.65
N LEU A 96 0.11 -4.41 -0.98
CA LEU A 96 0.59 -4.44 -2.36
C LEU A 96 0.88 -5.87 -2.80
N PHE A 97 1.57 -6.64 -1.97
CA PHE A 97 1.87 -8.05 -2.20
C PHE A 97 1.86 -8.80 -0.87
N PRO A 98 1.11 -9.89 -0.73
CA PRO A 98 0.38 -10.60 -1.80
C PRO A 98 -1.07 -10.14 -2.02
N LEU A 99 -1.61 -9.28 -1.15
CA LEU A 99 -3.07 -9.05 -1.09
C LEU A 99 -3.63 -8.25 -2.26
N GLY A 100 -2.86 -7.31 -2.81
CA GLY A 100 -3.25 -6.46 -3.94
C GLY A 100 -3.56 -7.28 -5.20
N PRO A 101 -2.62 -8.12 -5.70
CA PRO A 101 -2.87 -9.05 -6.80
C PRO A 101 -4.07 -9.95 -6.54
N ALA A 102 -4.21 -10.49 -5.33
CA ALA A 102 -5.38 -11.30 -4.97
C ALA A 102 -6.68 -10.50 -5.10
N ALA A 103 -6.71 -9.25 -4.63
CA ALA A 103 -7.85 -8.35 -4.74
C ALA A 103 -8.21 -8.08 -6.21
N LEU A 104 -7.21 -7.79 -7.04
CA LEU A 104 -7.39 -7.49 -8.45
C LEU A 104 -7.90 -8.71 -9.22
N LEU A 105 -7.26 -9.87 -9.06
CA LEU A 105 -7.68 -11.12 -9.71
C LEU A 105 -9.09 -11.51 -9.28
N GLY A 106 -9.39 -11.48 -7.99
CA GLY A 106 -10.73 -11.73 -7.48
C GLY A 106 -11.76 -10.75 -8.04
N SER A 107 -11.40 -9.48 -8.17
CA SER A 107 -12.28 -8.44 -8.73
C SER A 107 -12.53 -8.65 -10.22
N LEU A 108 -11.52 -9.07 -10.98
CA LEU A 108 -11.65 -9.39 -12.41
C LEU A 108 -12.56 -10.59 -12.62
N VAL A 109 -12.40 -11.65 -11.81
CA VAL A 109 -13.28 -12.82 -11.84
C VAL A 109 -14.71 -12.40 -11.50
N GLY A 110 -14.90 -11.61 -10.44
CA GLY A 110 -16.22 -11.09 -10.06
C GLY A 110 -16.88 -10.28 -11.17
N ALA A 111 -16.13 -9.38 -11.81
CA ALA A 111 -16.60 -8.61 -12.96
C ALA A 111 -16.93 -9.51 -14.18
N GLY A 112 -16.14 -10.55 -14.42
CA GLY A 112 -16.40 -11.53 -15.48
C GLY A 112 -17.70 -12.30 -15.23
N VAL A 113 -17.95 -12.74 -13.99
CA VAL A 113 -19.20 -13.40 -13.60
C VAL A 113 -20.40 -12.47 -13.73
N GLU A 114 -20.26 -11.20 -13.34
CA GLU A 114 -21.31 -10.18 -13.51
C GLU A 114 -21.69 -10.00 -14.99
N ARG A 115 -20.70 -9.96 -15.89
CA ARG A 115 -20.92 -9.89 -17.34
C ARG A 115 -21.59 -11.14 -17.90
N LEU A 116 -21.17 -12.33 -17.48
CA LEU A 116 -21.73 -13.60 -17.95
C LEU A 116 -23.18 -13.81 -17.51
N ARG A 117 -23.57 -13.25 -16.35
CA ARG A 117 -24.95 -13.33 -15.85
C ARG A 117 -25.92 -12.37 -16.54
N GLY A 118 -25.46 -11.56 -17.50
CA GLY A 118 -26.29 -10.62 -18.22
C GLY A 118 -26.97 -9.59 -17.31
N GLY A 119 -26.39 -9.33 -16.13
CA GLY A 119 -26.94 -8.35 -15.20
C GLY A 119 -27.01 -6.99 -15.88
N PRO A 120 -28.09 -6.21 -15.68
CA PRO A 120 -28.12 -4.83 -16.16
C PRO A 120 -26.85 -4.13 -15.63
N PRO A 121 -26.16 -3.31 -16.45
CA PRO A 121 -24.99 -2.60 -15.98
C PRO A 121 -25.38 -1.89 -14.70
N THR A 122 -24.71 -2.25 -13.58
CA THR A 122 -24.88 -1.57 -12.30
C THR A 122 -24.86 -0.08 -12.63
N PRO A 123 -25.94 0.68 -12.34
CA PRO A 123 -26.12 2.00 -12.92
C PRO A 123 -24.83 2.77 -12.71
N ALA A 124 -24.21 3.19 -13.82
CA ALA A 124 -23.15 4.17 -13.78
C ALA A 124 -23.63 5.25 -12.82
N ALA A 125 -22.76 5.63 -11.87
CA ALA A 125 -23.06 6.55 -10.77
C ALA A 125 -24.20 7.52 -11.15
N PRO A 126 -25.23 7.69 -10.29
CA PRO A 126 -26.55 8.25 -10.62
C PRO A 126 -26.41 9.34 -11.68
N ALA A 127 -27.25 9.36 -12.73
CA ALA A 127 -27.10 10.25 -13.88
C ALA A 127 -26.89 11.75 -13.52
N ASP A 128 -27.28 12.14 -12.31
CA ASP A 128 -27.07 13.48 -11.71
C ASP A 128 -25.74 13.64 -10.95
N ALA A 129 -24.82 12.68 -11.01
CA ALA A 129 -23.54 12.73 -10.33
C ALA A 129 -22.67 13.80 -11.00
N PRO A 130 -22.20 14.81 -10.24
CA PRO A 130 -21.43 15.90 -10.81
C PRO A 130 -20.19 15.35 -11.56
N PRO A 131 -19.89 15.87 -12.76
CA PRO A 131 -18.77 15.38 -13.55
C PRO A 131 -17.48 15.48 -12.75
N LEU A 132 -16.69 14.40 -12.76
CA LEU A 132 -15.43 14.37 -12.03
C LEU A 132 -14.47 15.42 -12.62
N PRO A 133 -13.80 16.24 -11.79
CA PRO A 133 -12.88 17.28 -12.28
C PRO A 133 -11.75 16.65 -13.11
N PRO A 134 -11.11 17.39 -14.04
CA PRO A 134 -10.12 16.83 -14.97
C PRO A 134 -8.96 16.14 -14.22
N LEU A 135 -8.47 15.02 -14.76
CA LEU A 135 -7.44 14.18 -14.09
C LEU A 135 -6.05 14.83 -14.10
N ARG A 136 -5.68 15.50 -15.19
CA ARG A 136 -4.34 16.08 -15.42
C ARG A 136 -3.76 16.88 -14.24
N PRO A 137 -4.47 17.84 -13.60
CA PRO A 137 -3.92 18.58 -12.47
C PRO A 137 -3.59 17.71 -11.26
N TRP A 138 -4.23 16.55 -11.13
CA TRP A 138 -4.00 15.61 -10.03
C TRP A 138 -2.89 14.59 -10.31
N LEU A 139 -2.42 14.46 -11.55
CA LEU A 139 -1.30 13.57 -11.86
C LEU A 139 0.05 14.24 -11.59
N TRP A 140 0.15 15.54 -11.84
CA TRP A 140 1.38 16.30 -11.61
C TRP A 140 1.98 16.12 -10.20
N PRO A 141 1.20 16.17 -9.11
CA PRO A 141 1.74 16.00 -7.77
C PRO A 141 2.31 14.60 -7.51
N LEU A 142 1.86 13.56 -8.24
CA LEU A 142 2.39 12.20 -8.10
C LEU A 142 3.82 12.07 -8.61
N LEU A 143 4.26 12.96 -9.50
CA LEU A 143 5.63 12.94 -10.00
C LEU A 143 6.65 13.21 -8.89
N VAL A 144 6.30 14.01 -7.88
CA VAL A 144 7.23 14.34 -6.78
C VAL A 144 7.64 13.09 -6.00
N PRO A 145 6.73 12.32 -5.37
CA PRO A 145 7.11 11.07 -4.72
C PRO A 145 7.65 10.03 -5.70
N GLY A 146 7.20 10.04 -6.97
CA GLY A 146 7.71 9.14 -8.00
C GLY A 146 9.21 9.36 -8.30
N VAL A 147 9.62 10.62 -8.50
CA VAL A 147 11.02 10.99 -8.74
C VAL A 147 11.88 10.68 -7.51
N VAL A 148 11.40 10.99 -6.30
CA VAL A 148 12.14 10.66 -5.07
C VAL A 148 12.28 9.14 -4.91
N SER A 149 11.21 8.38 -5.15
CA SER A 149 11.24 6.91 -5.14
C SER A 149 12.29 6.34 -6.11
N LEU A 150 12.35 6.87 -7.32
CA LEU A 150 13.38 6.48 -8.31
C LEU A 150 14.78 6.85 -7.82
N ALA A 151 14.99 8.06 -7.32
CA ALA A 151 16.27 8.50 -6.79
C ALA A 151 16.76 7.63 -5.62
N VAL A 152 15.87 7.25 -4.72
CA VAL A 152 16.16 6.32 -3.62
C VAL A 152 16.51 4.94 -4.15
N SER A 153 15.77 4.44 -5.16
CA SER A 153 16.02 3.14 -5.76
C SER A 153 17.35 3.07 -6.50
N LEU A 154 17.84 4.20 -7.02
CA LEU A 154 19.14 4.30 -7.72
C LEU A 154 20.33 4.32 -6.75
N ARG A 155 20.11 4.65 -5.47
CA ARG A 155 21.19 4.79 -4.47
C ARG A 155 22.11 3.57 -4.35
N PRO A 156 21.60 2.31 -4.32
CA PRO A 156 22.46 1.11 -4.23
C PRO A 156 23.31 0.87 -5.48
N LEU A 157 22.95 1.46 -6.63
CA LEU A 157 23.69 1.29 -7.89
C LEU A 157 24.89 2.23 -8.00
N PHE A 158 24.89 3.37 -7.29
CA PHE A 158 25.98 4.35 -7.35
C PHE A 158 27.36 3.77 -6.95
N PRO A 159 27.49 2.96 -5.89
CA PRO A 159 28.76 2.31 -5.53
C PRO A 159 29.20 1.28 -6.57
N LEU A 160 28.26 0.52 -7.14
CA LEU A 160 28.53 -0.53 -8.13
C LEU A 160 29.01 0.06 -9.45
N TRP A 161 28.43 1.19 -9.88
CA TRP A 161 28.88 1.92 -11.06
C TRP A 161 30.33 2.43 -10.89
N ARG A 162 30.70 2.90 -9.70
CA ARG A 162 32.05 3.40 -9.41
C ARG A 162 33.14 2.34 -9.45
N GLN A 163 32.80 1.06 -9.37
CA GLN A 163 33.79 -0.02 -9.28
C GLN A 163 34.19 -0.62 -10.64
N GLU A 164 33.65 -0.15 -11.78
CA GLU A 164 34.03 -0.56 -13.16
C GLU A 164 34.15 -2.08 -13.43
N GLN A 165 33.54 -2.93 -12.59
CA GLN A 165 33.65 -4.39 -12.66
C GLN A 165 32.30 -5.05 -12.93
N LEU A 166 31.64 -4.69 -14.05
CA LEU A 166 30.39 -5.37 -14.42
C LEU A 166 30.49 -5.93 -15.82
N GLY A 167 30.55 -7.27 -15.91
CA GLY A 167 30.37 -7.97 -17.16
C GLY A 167 28.96 -7.77 -17.73
N ALA A 168 28.77 -7.98 -19.03
CA ALA A 168 27.49 -7.73 -19.71
C ALA A 168 26.30 -8.52 -19.12
N GLN A 169 26.53 -9.75 -18.64
CA GLN A 169 25.50 -10.55 -17.97
C GLN A 169 25.14 -10.04 -16.58
N GLU A 170 26.12 -9.55 -15.82
CA GLU A 170 25.90 -8.98 -14.49
C GLU A 170 25.17 -7.64 -14.57
N ALA A 171 25.50 -6.83 -15.60
CA ALA A 171 24.79 -5.59 -15.90
C ALA A 171 23.30 -5.83 -16.22
N PHE A 172 22.98 -6.88 -16.99
CA PHE A 172 21.60 -7.25 -17.28
C PHE A 172 20.84 -7.69 -16.03
N GLY A 173 21.45 -8.55 -15.20
CA GLY A 173 20.88 -8.97 -13.92
C GLY A 173 20.62 -7.80 -12.96
N LEU A 174 21.55 -6.84 -12.90
CA LEU A 174 21.40 -5.61 -12.12
C LEU A 174 20.30 -4.69 -12.65
N LEU A 175 20.19 -4.52 -13.97
CA LEU A 175 19.11 -3.74 -14.58
C LEU A 175 17.74 -4.34 -14.30
N LEU A 176 17.61 -5.67 -14.39
CA LEU A 176 16.37 -6.36 -14.07
C LEU A 176 16.02 -6.24 -12.58
N SER A 177 16.99 -6.46 -11.70
CA SER A 177 16.83 -6.31 -10.25
C SER A 177 16.45 -4.87 -9.85
N PHE A 178 17.12 -3.89 -10.45
CA PHE A 178 16.79 -2.48 -10.29
C PHE A 178 15.39 -2.16 -10.79
N GLY A 179 15.02 -2.62 -11.99
CA GLY A 179 13.70 -2.42 -12.56
C GLY A 179 12.61 -2.96 -11.66
N MET A 180 12.76 -4.20 -11.17
CA MET A 180 11.82 -4.82 -10.25
C MET A 180 11.75 -4.09 -8.91
N THR A 181 12.90 -3.68 -8.36
CA THR A 181 12.97 -2.93 -7.09
C THR A 181 12.33 -1.55 -7.25
N ALA A 182 12.66 -0.81 -8.31
CA ALA A 182 12.11 0.50 -8.59
C ALA A 182 10.59 0.45 -8.81
N LEU A 183 10.10 -0.56 -9.55
CA LEU A 183 8.66 -0.80 -9.71
C LEU A 183 7.98 -1.11 -8.37
N GLY A 184 8.58 -1.95 -7.53
CA GLY A 184 8.08 -2.25 -6.21
C GLY A 184 8.02 -1.01 -5.31
N VAL A 185 9.11 -0.26 -5.22
CA VAL A 185 9.17 0.97 -4.41
C VAL A 185 8.21 2.03 -4.94
N LEU A 186 8.08 2.20 -6.26
CA LEU A 186 7.09 3.10 -6.87
C LEU A 186 5.67 2.68 -6.52
N ALA A 187 5.35 1.40 -6.66
CA ALA A 187 4.02 0.88 -6.38
C ALA A 187 3.65 1.08 -4.91
N VAL A 188 4.59 0.84 -3.99
CA VAL A 188 4.35 1.08 -2.56
C VAL A 188 4.23 2.58 -2.27
N SER A 189 5.20 3.37 -2.71
CA SER A 189 5.31 4.78 -2.37
C SER A 189 4.17 5.62 -2.92
N LEU A 190 3.67 5.29 -4.11
CA LEU A 190 2.58 6.01 -4.75
C LEU A 190 1.20 5.53 -4.30
N SER A 191 1.09 4.34 -3.72
CA SER A 191 -0.21 3.77 -3.35
C SER A 191 -1.07 4.64 -2.42
N PRO A 192 -0.55 5.32 -1.38
CA PRO A 192 -1.42 6.10 -0.50
C PRO A 192 -1.98 7.30 -1.26
N ALA A 193 -1.19 7.87 -2.18
CA ALA A 193 -1.62 8.94 -3.06
C ALA A 193 -2.63 8.45 -4.11
N LEU A 194 -2.40 7.28 -4.72
CA LEU A 194 -3.33 6.68 -5.68
C LEU A 194 -4.66 6.28 -5.02
N MET A 195 -4.64 5.89 -3.75
CA MET A 195 -5.85 5.64 -2.94
C MET A 195 -6.58 6.94 -2.56
N ALA A 196 -5.83 7.98 -2.19
CA ALA A 196 -6.41 9.28 -1.83
C ALA A 196 -6.99 10.03 -3.03
N LEU A 197 -6.39 9.86 -4.22
CA LEU A 197 -6.76 10.55 -5.46
C LEU A 197 -8.26 10.43 -5.81
N PRO A 198 -8.87 9.23 -5.96
CA PRO A 198 -10.28 9.12 -6.29
C PRO A 198 -11.19 9.66 -5.19
N LEU A 199 -10.80 9.53 -3.91
CA LEU A 199 -11.55 10.04 -2.77
C LEU A 199 -11.58 11.58 -2.76
N LEU A 200 -10.44 12.24 -2.96
CA LEU A 200 -10.36 13.69 -3.00
C LEU A 200 -10.98 14.26 -4.27
N ARG A 201 -10.85 13.57 -5.40
CA ARG A 201 -11.48 13.95 -6.67
C ARG A 201 -13.01 13.87 -6.61
N SER A 202 -13.55 12.82 -5.98
CA SER A 202 -15.00 12.69 -5.76
C SER A 202 -15.55 13.66 -4.73
N ARG A 203 -14.77 14.05 -3.72
CA ARG A 203 -15.14 15.13 -2.79
C ARG A 203 -15.11 16.49 -3.47
N ALA A 204 -14.08 16.78 -4.28
CA ALA A 204 -14.01 18.00 -5.06
C ALA A 204 -15.19 18.15 -6.03
N ALA A 205 -15.65 17.06 -6.64
CA ALA A 205 -16.84 17.05 -7.49
C ALA A 205 -18.12 17.36 -6.71
N ARG A 206 -18.27 16.78 -5.50
CA ARG A 206 -19.45 17.00 -4.64
C ARG A 206 -19.51 18.39 -4.05
N ASP A 207 -18.37 18.91 -3.60
CA ASP A 207 -18.30 20.20 -2.91
C ASP A 207 -18.23 21.37 -3.91
N GLY A 208 -17.96 21.10 -5.20
CA GLY A 208 -17.66 22.12 -6.21
C GLY A 208 -16.33 22.87 -5.99
N VAL A 209 -15.58 22.55 -4.93
CA VAL A 209 -14.35 23.27 -4.56
C VAL A 209 -13.09 22.47 -4.93
N LEU A 210 -12.49 22.80 -6.08
CA LEU A 210 -11.32 22.08 -6.60
C LEU A 210 -9.99 22.46 -5.91
N ARG A 211 -9.72 23.76 -5.76
CA ARG A 211 -8.40 24.29 -5.30
C ARG A 211 -7.93 23.73 -3.94
N PRO A 212 -8.73 23.76 -2.85
CA PRO A 212 -8.27 23.29 -1.55
C PRO A 212 -8.08 21.78 -1.51
N ARG A 213 -8.86 21.02 -2.29
CA ARG A 213 -8.71 19.56 -2.40
C ARG A 213 -7.45 19.18 -3.17
N LEU A 214 -7.13 19.92 -4.23
CA LEU A 214 -5.88 19.77 -4.97
C LEU A 214 -4.65 20.17 -4.14
N ALA A 215 -4.75 21.25 -3.35
CA ALA A 215 -3.69 21.68 -2.45
C ALA A 215 -3.44 20.64 -1.34
N ALA A 216 -4.49 20.07 -0.74
CA ALA A 216 -4.37 18.98 0.22
C ALA A 216 -3.72 17.72 -0.41
N PHE A 217 -4.06 17.40 -1.67
CA PHE A 217 -3.44 16.31 -2.40
C PHE A 217 -1.95 16.56 -2.70
N ARG A 218 -1.59 17.79 -3.11
CA ARG A 218 -0.19 18.21 -3.27
C ARG A 218 0.59 18.07 -1.98
N GLY A 219 0.00 18.51 -0.87
CA GLY A 219 0.58 18.39 0.47
C GLY A 219 0.83 16.93 0.85
N LEU A 220 -0.13 16.04 0.59
CA LEU A 220 0.05 14.59 0.79
C LEU A 220 1.21 14.04 -0.05
N CYS A 221 1.30 14.38 -1.33
CA CYS A 221 2.40 13.95 -2.19
C CYS A 221 3.78 14.48 -1.73
N LEU A 222 3.84 15.73 -1.25
CA LEU A 222 5.06 16.30 -0.67
C LEU A 222 5.45 15.57 0.62
N GLY A 223 4.49 15.31 1.51
CA GLY A 223 4.74 14.55 2.73
C GLY A 223 5.24 13.13 2.45
N LEU A 224 4.68 12.46 1.43
CA LEU A 224 5.20 11.18 0.95
C LEU A 224 6.62 11.29 0.41
N ALA A 225 6.93 12.32 -0.38
CA ALA A 225 8.28 12.56 -0.89
C ALA A 225 9.30 12.78 0.24
N VAL A 226 8.95 13.55 1.28
CA VAL A 226 9.79 13.73 2.48
C VAL A 226 10.02 12.40 3.18
N THR A 227 8.95 11.62 3.36
CA THR A 227 9.02 10.28 3.96
C THR A 227 10.01 9.38 3.22
N LEU A 228 9.90 9.32 1.90
CA LEU A 228 10.79 8.53 1.04
C LEU A 228 12.22 9.03 1.10
N GLY A 229 12.42 10.35 1.11
CA GLY A 229 13.75 10.95 1.26
C GLY A 229 14.39 10.61 2.60
N LEU A 230 13.63 10.63 3.69
CA LEU A 230 14.12 10.26 5.02
C LEU A 230 14.46 8.76 5.11
N PHE A 231 13.63 7.88 4.56
CA PHE A 231 13.94 6.46 4.48
C PHE A 231 15.18 6.19 3.62
N GLY A 232 15.25 6.83 2.45
CA GLY A 232 16.27 6.56 1.46
C GLY A 232 17.61 7.24 1.69
N PHE A 233 17.64 8.42 2.32
CA PHE A 233 18.86 9.21 2.57
C PHE A 233 19.07 9.55 4.05
N GLY A 234 18.01 9.56 4.86
CA GLY A 234 18.03 10.03 6.25
C GLY A 234 18.52 9.02 7.29
N GLN A 235 18.68 7.73 6.96
CA GLN A 235 19.20 6.72 7.91
C GLN A 235 20.60 7.08 8.48
N GLY A 236 21.40 7.86 7.75
CA GLY A 236 22.68 8.37 8.25
C GLY A 236 22.58 9.62 9.15
N LEU A 237 21.52 10.41 8.99
CA LEU A 237 21.28 11.67 9.71
C LEU A 237 20.68 11.47 11.09
N LEU A 238 19.93 10.39 11.30
CA LEU A 238 19.14 10.16 12.52
C LEU A 238 19.63 8.93 13.29
N ARG A 239 20.95 8.68 13.32
CA ARG A 239 21.56 7.53 14.02
C ARG A 239 21.21 7.43 15.51
N ALA A 240 20.87 8.55 16.15
CA ALA A 240 20.49 8.61 17.56
C ALA A 240 18.98 8.44 17.81
N VAL A 241 18.14 8.38 16.76
CA VAL A 241 16.69 8.27 16.91
C VAL A 241 16.28 6.81 16.95
N PRO A 242 15.56 6.35 17.99
CA PRO A 242 15.00 5.01 18.03
C PRO A 242 14.15 4.72 16.80
N LEU A 243 14.29 3.52 16.22
CA LEU A 243 13.62 3.13 14.98
C LEU A 243 12.10 3.38 15.03
N GLY A 244 11.43 3.09 16.15
CA GLY A 244 10.00 3.34 16.30
C GLY A 244 9.62 4.83 16.17
N ILE A 245 10.42 5.74 16.74
CA ILE A 245 10.21 7.19 16.64
C ILE A 245 10.47 7.65 15.21
N PHE A 246 11.51 7.12 14.57
CA PHE A 246 11.82 7.41 13.18
C PHE A 246 10.66 6.99 12.24
N LEU A 247 10.10 5.80 12.44
CA LEU A 247 8.95 5.31 11.68
C LEU A 247 7.70 6.17 11.90
N LEU A 248 7.41 6.58 13.15
CA LEU A 248 6.30 7.47 13.46
C LEU A 248 6.46 8.85 12.80
N LEU A 249 7.67 9.41 12.83
CA LEU A 249 7.99 10.69 12.19
C LEU A 249 7.77 10.60 10.67
N CYS A 250 8.28 9.54 10.05
CA CYS A 250 8.05 9.23 8.65
C CYS A 250 6.55 9.08 8.32
N ALA A 251 5.79 8.38 9.14
CA ALA A 251 4.36 8.21 8.95
C ALA A 251 3.58 9.54 9.12
N ALA A 252 4.08 10.50 9.91
CA ALA A 252 3.40 11.77 10.17
C ALA A 252 3.42 12.75 8.98
N PHE A 253 4.49 12.77 8.19
CA PHE A 253 4.67 13.76 7.11
C PHE A 253 3.55 13.78 6.06
N PRO A 254 3.04 12.64 5.56
CA PRO A 254 1.90 12.63 4.64
C PRO A 254 0.64 13.27 5.24
N PHE A 255 0.38 13.06 6.54
CA PHE A 255 -0.77 13.66 7.24
C PHE A 255 -0.56 15.15 7.47
N LEU A 256 0.63 15.56 7.90
CA LEU A 256 0.98 16.98 8.08
C LEU A 256 0.91 17.73 6.75
N GLY A 257 1.48 17.17 5.69
CA GLY A 257 1.40 17.74 4.35
C GLY A 257 -0.05 17.89 3.88
N TYR A 258 -0.88 16.85 4.05
CA TYR A 258 -2.31 16.93 3.77
C TYR A 258 -3.01 18.04 4.56
N ALA A 259 -2.75 18.15 5.87
CA ALA A 259 -3.36 19.14 6.74
C ALA A 259 -2.96 20.57 6.33
N VAL A 260 -1.67 20.82 6.09
CA VAL A 260 -1.16 22.11 5.63
C VAL A 260 -1.78 22.50 4.29
N GLY A 261 -1.85 21.56 3.34
CA GLY A 261 -2.46 21.82 2.03
C GLY A 261 -3.96 22.07 2.07
N ARG A 262 -4.66 21.66 3.14
CA ARG A 262 -6.10 21.89 3.31
C ARG A 262 -6.43 23.29 3.82
N HIS A 263 -5.49 23.98 4.47
CA HIS A 263 -5.65 25.36 4.92
C HIS A 263 -5.13 26.32 3.85
N PRO A 264 -5.99 26.89 2.98
CA PRO A 264 -5.54 27.97 2.12
C PRO A 264 -5.11 29.13 3.02
N LYS A 265 -3.86 29.58 2.90
CA LYS A 265 -3.52 30.95 3.28
C LYS A 265 -4.41 31.84 2.40
N GLY A 266 -5.21 32.69 3.05
CA GLY A 266 -6.16 33.60 2.41
C GLY A 266 -5.50 34.48 1.36
#